data_AF-A0A258TZH2-F1
#
_entry.id   AF-A0A258TZH2-F1
#
_cell.length_a   1.000
_cell.length_b   1.000
_cell.length_c   1.000
_cell.angle_alpha   90.00
_cell.angle_beta   90.00
_cell.angle_gamma   90.00
#
_symmetry.space_group_name_H-M   'P 1'
#
loop_
_entity.id
_entity.type
_entity.pdbx_description
1 polymer ?
#
loop_
_entity_poly.entity_id
_entity_poly.type
_entity_poly.pdbx_seq_one_letter_code
_entity_poly.pdbx_strand_id
1 'polypeptide(L)' 'MALSDTAIRNAKPLEKGFKLYEEASLYMQITPSGGKL' A
#
# COMPACT_ATOMS: atom_id res chain seq x y z
N MET A 1 -10.58 0.64 8.50
CA MET A 1 -11.05 -0.42 7.59
C MET A 1 -9.83 -1.21 7.17
N ALA A 2 -9.83 -2.54 7.28
CA ALA A 2 -8.68 -3.36 6.88
C ALA A 2 -8.49 -3.40 5.35
N LEU A 3 -7.25 -3.58 4.92
CA LEU A 3 -6.73 -3.52 3.57
C LEU A 3 -7.10 -4.88 3.04
N SER A 4 -8.11 -4.87 2.20
CA SER A 4 -8.45 -6.06 1.47
C SER A 4 -7.26 -6.48 0.60
N ASP A 5 -7.09 -7.79 0.46
CA ASP A 5 -6.14 -8.39 -0.48
C ASP A 5 -6.28 -7.77 -1.89
N THR A 6 -7.50 -7.47 -2.31
CA THR A 6 -7.80 -6.79 -3.58
C THR A 6 -7.16 -5.39 -3.65
N ALA A 7 -7.22 -4.60 -2.58
CA ALA A 7 -6.61 -3.27 -2.53
C ALA A 7 -5.08 -3.36 -2.63
N ILE A 8 -4.48 -4.33 -1.94
CA ILE A 8 -3.04 -4.58 -1.98
C ILE A 8 -2.59 -5.01 -3.38
N ARG A 9 -3.32 -5.93 -4.03
CA ARG A 9 -2.98 -6.42 -5.37
C ARG A 9 -3.12 -5.34 -6.43
N ASN A 10 -4.17 -4.53 -6.34
CA ASN A 10 -4.42 -3.44 -7.29
C ASN A 10 -3.59 -2.19 -7.03
N ALA A 11 -2.90 -2.09 -5.89
CA ALA A 11 -2.00 -0.98 -5.61
C ALA A 11 -0.84 -0.97 -6.62
N LYS A 12 -0.77 0.11 -7.39
CA LYS A 12 0.26 0.35 -8.40
C LYS A 12 1.29 1.35 -7.89
N PRO A 13 2.57 1.16 -8.22
CA PRO A 13 3.58 2.17 -7.96
C PRO A 13 3.22 3.50 -8.63
N LEU A 14 3.46 4.58 -7.89
CA LEU A 14 3.35 5.95 -8.37
C LEU A 14 4.74 6.59 -8.41
N GLU A 15 4.85 7.77 -9.01
CA GLU A 15 6.11 8.53 -9.09
C GLU A 15 6.75 8.79 -7.70
N LYS A 16 5.91 8.87 -6.66
CA LYS A 16 6.34 8.94 -5.27
C LYS A 16 5.73 7.79 -4.49
N GLY A 17 6.51 7.25 -3.55
CA GLY A 17 6.02 6.20 -2.66
C GLY A 17 4.87 6.71 -1.80
N PHE A 18 3.88 5.86 -1.55
CA PHE A 18 2.70 6.20 -0.77
C PHE A 18 2.34 5.08 0.21
N LYS A 19 1.63 5.45 1.28
CA LYS A 19 1.22 4.52 2.34
C LYS A 19 -0.27 4.22 2.21
N LEU A 20 -0.59 2.94 2.19
CA LEU A 20 -1.92 2.40 2.32
C LEU A 20 -2.15 2.10 3.80
N TYR A 21 -3.03 2.87 4.43
CA TYR A 21 -3.25 2.78 5.87
C TYR A 21 -4.27 1.70 6.22
N GLU A 22 -3.96 1.00 7.30
CA GLU A 22 -4.80 0.03 7.97
C GLU A 22 -5.37 0.56 9.27
N GLU A 23 -6.16 -0.29 9.92
CA GLU A 23 -6.54 -0.08 11.31
C GLU A 23 -5.33 -0.22 12.25
N ALA A 24 -5.48 0.31 13.46
CA ALA A 24 -4.47 0.20 14.52
C ALA A 24 -3.06 0.71 14.13
N SER A 25 -2.99 1.76 13.30
CA SER A 25 -1.73 2.40 12.86
C SER A 25 -0.82 1.52 12.00
N LEU A 26 -1.32 0.38 11.54
CA LEU A 26 -0.64 -0.44 10.54
C LEU A 26 -0.74 0.23 9.17
N TYR A 27 0.23 0.01 8.29
CA TYR A 27 0.17 0.48 6.91
C TYR A 27 1.05 -0.41 6.03
N MET A 28 0.80 -0.34 4.72
CA MET A 28 1.66 -0.88 3.68
C MET A 28 2.21 0.25 2.82
N GLN A 29 3.51 0.32 2.63
CA GLN A 29 4.16 1.28 1.75
C GLN A 29 4.35 0.70 0.36
N ILE A 30 3.86 1.40 -0.64
CA ILE A 30 4.09 1.11 -2.05
C ILE A 30 5.25 1.99 -2.52
N THR A 31 6.34 1.39 -2.96
CA THR A 31 7.50 2.11 -3.50
C THR A 31 7.33 2.37 -4.99
N PRO A 32 7.98 3.41 -5.56
CA PRO A 32 7.98 3.63 -7.01
C PRO A 32 8.56 2.46 -7.81
N SER A 33 9.44 1.65 -7.21
CA SER A 33 9.98 0.43 -7.79
C SER A 33 8.99 -0.75 -7.82
N GLY A 34 7.77 -0.57 -7.31
CA GLY A 34 6.74 -1.62 -7.25
C GLY A 34 6.85 -2.53 -6.03
N GLY A 35 7.76 -2.24 -5.10
CA GLY A 35 7.85 -2.91 -3.81
C GLY A 35 6.64 -2.58 -2.94
N LYS A 36 6.19 -3.56 -2.16
CA LYS A 36 5.09 -3.43 -1.21
C LYS A 36 5.61 -3.88 0.16
N LEU A 37 5.75 -2.95 1.09
CA LEU A 37 6.45 -3.09 2.38
C LEU A 37 5.53 -2.86 3.57
#